data_AF-A0A6A3A362-F1
#
_entry.id   AF-A0A6A3A362-F1
#
_cell.length_a   1.000
_cell.length_b   1.000
_cell.length_c   1.000
_cell.angle_alpha   90.00
_cell.angle_beta   90.00
_cell.angle_gamma   90.00
#
_symmetry.space_group_name_H-M   'P 1'
#
loop_
_entity.id
_entity.type
_entity.pdbx_description
1 polymer ?
#
loop_
_entity_poly.entity_id
_entity_poly.type
_entity_poly.pdbx_seq_one_letter_code
_entity_poly.pdbx_strand_id
1 'polypeptide(L)'
;MEYTKQVRQLSYFLLKLLSEALGLHPDHLKDMGCADSLIMMSHYYPAFPQPELTLGFTKHSDSNFLTVIIQDHISGLQVLHQNQRVDISPIPGALVINIGDLLQVTLHLVKDVADVELISNDVFKSVEHRVVSRSVGPRASAAFFFGTYHHSNTRTYGTSARPHVKL
;
A
#
# COMPACT_ATOMS: atom_id res chain seq x y z
N MET A 1 -11.97 -7.67 15.22
CA MET A 1 -10.95 -8.74 15.24
C MET A 1 -9.63 -8.18 15.77
N GLU A 2 -8.88 -8.96 16.53
CA GLU A 2 -7.62 -8.54 17.18
C GLU A 2 -6.50 -8.27 16.16
N TYR A 3 -6.34 -9.15 15.16
CA TYR A 3 -5.32 -9.00 14.13
C TYR A 3 -5.43 -7.68 13.35
N THR A 4 -6.65 -7.26 13.01
CA THR A 4 -6.93 -5.97 12.36
C THR A 4 -6.42 -4.79 13.19
N LYS A 5 -6.50 -4.85 14.53
CA LYS A 5 -5.95 -3.80 15.40
C LYS A 5 -4.42 -3.77 15.33
N GLN A 6 -3.79 -4.93 15.35
CA GLN A 6 -2.33 -5.07 15.26
C GLN A 6 -1.81 -4.55 13.90
N VAL A 7 -2.48 -4.90 12.80
CA VAL A 7 -2.15 -4.40 11.46
C VAL A 7 -2.33 -2.88 11.37
N ARG A 8 -3.33 -2.32 12.04
CA ARG A 8 -3.52 -0.85 12.12
C ARG A 8 -2.44 -0.17 12.96
N GLN A 9 -2.01 -0.76 14.07
CA GLN A 9 -0.89 -0.23 14.86
C GLN A 9 0.41 -0.26 14.05
N LEU A 10 0.65 -1.35 13.32
CA LEU A 10 1.78 -1.46 12.39
C LEU A 10 1.71 -0.39 11.29
N SER A 11 0.54 -0.16 10.68
CA SER A 11 0.42 0.87 9.64
C SER A 11 0.68 2.27 10.18
N TYR A 12 0.22 2.62 11.39
CA TYR A 12 0.58 3.89 12.02
C TYR A 12 2.08 4.03 12.26
N PHE A 13 2.76 2.96 12.66
CA PHE A 13 4.21 2.97 12.81
C PHE A 13 4.93 3.18 11.47
N LEU A 14 4.51 2.45 10.42
CA LEU A 14 5.09 2.58 9.08
C LEU A 14 4.85 3.98 8.49
N LEU A 15 3.65 4.54 8.65
CA LEU A 15 3.34 5.90 8.21
C LEU A 15 4.18 6.96 8.93
N LYS A 16 4.57 6.73 10.19
CA LYS A 16 5.52 7.61 10.87
C LYS A 16 6.89 7.61 10.21
N LEU A 17 7.44 6.42 9.95
CA LEU A 17 8.73 6.29 9.28
C LEU A 17 8.71 6.87 7.86
N LEU A 18 7.62 6.65 7.13
CA LEU A 18 7.44 7.20 5.77
C LEU A 18 7.33 8.73 5.80
N SER A 19 6.68 9.32 6.82
CA SER A 19 6.61 10.78 7.01
C SER A 19 8.01 11.36 7.28
N GLU A 20 8.78 10.73 8.17
CA GLU A 20 10.15 11.16 8.48
C GLU A 20 11.08 11.05 7.27
N ALA A 21 10.96 9.98 6.48
CA ALA A 21 11.72 9.79 5.24
C ALA A 21 11.42 10.85 4.18
N LEU A 22 10.25 11.50 4.25
CA LEU A 22 9.87 12.66 3.42
C LEU A 22 10.33 14.00 4.01
N GLY A 23 10.97 14.01 5.18
CA GLY A 23 11.35 15.22 5.90
C GLY A 23 10.17 15.95 6.56
N LEU A 24 9.08 15.23 6.84
CA LEU A 24 7.86 15.75 7.43
C LEU A 24 7.76 15.41 8.92
N HIS A 25 6.79 16.01 9.62
CA HIS A 25 6.47 15.63 10.99
C HIS A 25 6.06 14.15 11.05
N PRO A 26 6.48 13.35 12.06
CA PRO A 26 6.22 11.91 12.08
C PRO A 26 4.73 11.54 11.98
N ASP A 27 3.82 12.34 12.55
CA ASP A 27 2.39 12.04 12.45
C ASP A 27 1.70 12.56 11.17
N HIS A 28 2.43 13.22 10.23
CA HIS A 28 1.83 13.86 9.05
C HIS A 28 0.94 12.93 8.20
N LEU A 29 1.48 11.79 7.72
CA LEU A 29 0.67 10.85 6.91
C LEU A 29 -0.49 10.23 7.70
N LYS A 30 -0.33 10.07 9.03
CA LYS A 30 -1.38 9.55 9.89
C LYS A 30 -2.50 10.58 10.08
N ASP A 31 -2.15 11.84 10.26
CA ASP A 31 -3.09 12.95 10.46
C ASP A 31 -3.85 13.27 9.15
N MET A 32 -3.23 12.98 7.99
CA MET A 32 -3.91 12.91 6.70
C MET A 32 -4.90 11.74 6.55
N GLY A 33 -5.04 10.89 7.58
CA GLY A 33 -6.00 9.79 7.56
C GLY A 33 -5.61 8.63 6.65
N CYS A 34 -4.32 8.50 6.26
CA CYS A 34 -3.86 7.42 5.37
C CYS A 34 -4.09 6.00 5.93
N ALA A 35 -4.45 5.85 7.21
CA ALA A 35 -4.76 4.57 7.85
C ALA A 35 -6.17 4.52 8.49
N ASP A 36 -7.05 5.47 8.17
CA ASP A 36 -8.38 5.57 8.78
C ASP A 36 -9.36 4.50 8.28
N SER A 37 -9.31 4.21 6.97
CA SER A 37 -10.09 3.13 6.37
C SER A 37 -9.23 1.90 6.15
N LEU A 38 -9.81 0.73 6.39
CA LEU A 38 -9.15 -0.56 6.21
C LEU A 38 -10.12 -1.55 5.59
N ILE A 39 -9.76 -2.07 4.42
CA ILE A 39 -10.40 -3.24 3.80
C ILE A 39 -9.47 -4.45 3.94
N MET A 40 -10.04 -5.60 4.25
CA MET A 40 -9.32 -6.88 4.23
C MET A 40 -9.88 -7.75 3.11
N MET A 41 -9.01 -8.28 2.26
CA MET A 41 -9.36 -9.29 1.26
C MET A 41 -8.55 -10.56 1.51
N SER A 42 -9.26 -11.68 1.62
CA SER A 42 -8.66 -13.01 1.68
C SER A 42 -8.68 -13.64 0.30
N HIS A 43 -7.54 -14.10 -0.16
CA HIS A 43 -7.37 -14.76 -1.45
C HIS A 43 -6.97 -16.22 -1.26
N TYR A 44 -7.62 -17.10 -2.00
CA TYR A 44 -7.30 -18.52 -2.07
C TYR A 44 -7.10 -18.90 -3.54
N TYR A 45 -5.92 -19.39 -3.86
CA TYR A 45 -5.50 -19.79 -5.20
C TYR A 45 -5.29 -21.30 -5.20
N PRO A 46 -6.18 -22.10 -5.82
CA PRO A 46 -5.99 -23.55 -5.88
C PRO A 46 -4.76 -23.91 -6.72
N ALA A 47 -4.24 -25.12 -6.50
CA ALA A 47 -3.23 -25.68 -7.38
C ALA A 47 -3.79 -25.83 -8.81
N PHE A 48 -2.99 -25.50 -9.81
CA PHE A 48 -3.39 -25.56 -11.21
C PHE A 48 -2.43 -26.46 -12.01
N PRO A 49 -2.92 -27.44 -12.80
CA PRO A 49 -2.06 -28.40 -13.51
C PRO A 49 -1.14 -27.77 -14.56
N GLN A 50 -1.59 -26.68 -15.20
CA GLN A 50 -0.86 -25.97 -16.27
C GLN A 50 -0.65 -24.51 -15.86
N PRO A 51 0.16 -24.24 -14.82
CA PRO A 51 0.26 -22.93 -14.17
C PRO A 51 0.69 -21.80 -15.12
N GLU A 52 1.36 -22.13 -16.22
CA GLU A 52 1.76 -21.21 -17.28
C GLU A 52 0.58 -20.66 -18.12
N LEU A 53 -0.58 -21.32 -18.10
CA LEU A 53 -1.75 -20.93 -18.90
C LEU A 53 -2.70 -19.96 -18.18
N THR A 54 -2.49 -19.69 -16.89
CA THR A 54 -3.37 -18.81 -16.12
C THR A 54 -2.64 -18.05 -15.02
N LEU A 55 -3.24 -16.96 -14.56
CA LEU A 55 -2.77 -16.22 -13.39
C LEU A 55 -3.71 -16.49 -12.22
N GLY A 56 -3.14 -16.53 -11.01
CA GLY A 56 -3.93 -16.51 -9.78
C GLY A 56 -4.61 -15.14 -9.62
N PHE A 57 -3.89 -14.06 -9.92
CA PHE A 57 -4.42 -12.70 -9.92
C PHE A 57 -3.75 -11.87 -11.01
N THR A 58 -4.53 -11.04 -11.69
CA THR A 58 -4.06 -10.22 -12.82
C THR A 58 -3.05 -9.17 -12.38
N LYS A 59 -2.28 -8.66 -13.34
CA LYS A 59 -1.36 -7.54 -13.11
C LYS A 59 -2.13 -6.27 -12.73
N HIS A 60 -1.70 -5.59 -11.67
CA HIS A 60 -2.28 -4.33 -11.19
C HIS A 60 -1.32 -3.63 -10.21
N SER A 61 -1.59 -2.36 -9.91
CA SER A 61 -1.12 -1.65 -8.72
C SER A 61 -2.26 -1.49 -7.73
N ASP A 62 -1.95 -1.25 -6.45
CA ASP A 62 -2.97 -1.04 -5.43
C ASP A 62 -3.44 0.42 -5.43
N SER A 63 -4.75 0.66 -5.53
CA SER A 63 -5.34 2.01 -5.52
C SER A 63 -5.49 2.64 -4.13
N ASN A 64 -4.57 2.34 -3.21
CA ASN A 64 -4.63 2.69 -1.80
C ASN A 64 -3.37 3.45 -1.34
N PHE A 65 -3.19 3.70 -0.05
CA PHE A 65 -1.95 4.27 0.50
C PHE A 65 -0.91 3.20 0.79
N LEU A 66 -1.32 2.15 1.52
CA LEU A 66 -0.43 1.11 2.04
C LEU A 66 -1.16 -0.21 2.08
N THR A 67 -0.51 -1.27 1.59
CA THR A 67 -1.00 -2.64 1.71
C THR A 67 -0.09 -3.45 2.62
N VAL A 68 -0.67 -4.17 3.58
CA VAL A 68 0.02 -5.18 4.39
C VAL A 68 -0.49 -6.54 3.96
N ILE A 69 0.41 -7.45 3.59
CA ILE A 69 0.06 -8.80 3.13
C ILE A 69 0.67 -9.83 4.07
N ILE A 70 -0.17 -10.72 4.57
CA ILE A 70 0.24 -12.00 5.12
C ILE A 70 -0.01 -13.07 4.05
N GLN A 71 0.99 -13.92 3.84
CA GLN A 71 0.93 -15.01 2.87
C GLN A 71 1.46 -16.30 3.52
N ASP A 72 1.00 -17.43 3.00
CA ASP A 72 1.52 -18.74 3.41
C ASP A 72 2.93 -19.00 2.84
N HIS A 73 3.38 -20.25 2.94
CA HIS A 73 4.70 -20.68 2.49
C HIS A 73 4.77 -20.97 0.97
N ILE A 74 3.66 -20.85 0.24
CA ILE A 74 3.62 -21.12 -1.20
C ILE A 74 3.87 -19.81 -1.97
N SER A 75 4.97 -19.79 -2.74
CA SER A 75 5.32 -18.64 -3.58
C SER A 75 4.30 -18.42 -4.71
N GLY A 76 4.20 -17.19 -5.21
CA GLY A 76 3.30 -16.85 -6.31
C GLY A 76 3.15 -15.35 -6.53
N LEU A 77 3.41 -14.53 -5.51
CA LEU A 77 3.43 -13.08 -5.65
C LEU A 77 4.66 -12.65 -6.46
N GLN A 78 4.42 -11.87 -7.51
CA GLN A 78 5.45 -11.28 -8.35
C GLN A 78 5.26 -9.77 -8.44
N VAL A 79 6.37 -9.02 -8.37
CA VAL A 79 6.41 -7.58 -8.58
C VAL A 79 7.17 -7.25 -9.87
N LEU A 80 6.83 -6.13 -10.50
CA LEU A 80 7.57 -5.60 -11.64
C LEU A 80 8.65 -4.63 -11.14
N HIS A 81 9.91 -5.01 -11.25
CA HIS A 81 11.04 -4.16 -10.87
C HIS A 81 12.00 -4.03 -12.05
N GLN A 82 12.31 -2.80 -12.46
CA GLN A 82 13.22 -2.52 -13.60
C GLN A 82 12.84 -3.29 -14.88
N ASN A 83 11.54 -3.32 -15.22
CA ASN A 83 10.97 -4.07 -16.35
C ASN A 83 11.14 -5.61 -16.27
N GLN A 84 11.52 -6.14 -15.12
CA GLN A 84 11.64 -7.57 -14.87
C GLN A 84 10.65 -8.03 -13.81
N ARG A 85 10.14 -9.26 -13.96
CA ARG A 85 9.28 -9.88 -12.93
C ARG A 85 10.17 -10.49 -11.87
N VAL A 86 9.96 -10.10 -10.61
CA VAL A 86 10.70 -10.61 -9.45
C VAL A 86 9.73 -11.35 -8.54
N ASP A 87 10.07 -12.59 -8.18
CA ASP A 87 9.32 -13.38 -7.21
C ASP A 87 9.54 -12.84 -5.79
N ILE A 88 8.44 -12.70 -5.04
CA ILE A 88 8.49 -12.41 -3.61
C ILE A 88 8.41 -13.73 -2.84
N SER A 89 9.58 -14.28 -2.52
CA SER A 89 9.70 -15.52 -1.74
C SER A 89 9.10 -15.33 -0.33
N PRO A 90 8.17 -16.19 0.11
CA PRO A 90 7.67 -16.15 1.47
C PRO A 90 8.77 -16.38 2.50
N ILE A 91 8.82 -15.55 3.53
CA ILE A 91 9.72 -15.71 4.68
C ILE A 91 8.83 -15.99 5.91
N PRO A 92 9.06 -17.09 6.65
CA PRO A 92 8.28 -17.41 7.84
C PRO A 92 8.28 -16.26 8.85
N GLY A 93 7.07 -15.82 9.25
CA GLY A 93 6.89 -14.73 10.21
C GLY A 93 7.02 -13.32 9.62
N ALA A 94 7.34 -13.18 8.33
CA ALA A 94 7.42 -11.87 7.66
C ALA A 94 6.08 -11.42 7.08
N LEU A 95 5.92 -10.10 6.98
CA LEU A 95 4.84 -9.44 6.26
C LEU A 95 5.42 -8.80 4.99
N VAL A 96 4.62 -8.76 3.93
CA VAL A 96 4.95 -7.95 2.75
C VAL A 96 4.23 -6.60 2.87
N ILE A 97 4.98 -5.52 2.70
CA ILE A 97 4.46 -4.16 2.71
C ILE A 97 4.57 -3.63 1.29
N ASN A 98 3.46 -3.13 0.74
CA ASN A 98 3.42 -2.51 -0.59
C ASN A 98 2.92 -1.07 -0.49
N ILE A 99 3.52 -0.18 -1.27
CA ILE A 99 3.08 1.20 -1.45
C ILE A 99 1.98 1.21 -2.51
N GLY A 100 0.88 1.91 -2.22
CA GLY A 100 -0.20 2.07 -3.19
C GLY A 100 -0.13 3.40 -3.94
N ASP A 101 -0.94 3.48 -4.99
CA ASP A 101 -1.01 4.61 -5.92
C ASP A 101 -1.34 5.92 -5.20
N LEU A 102 -2.17 5.92 -4.15
CA LEU A 102 -2.50 7.14 -3.42
C LEU A 102 -1.32 7.69 -2.62
N LEU A 103 -0.41 6.83 -2.15
CA LEU A 103 0.79 7.30 -1.46
C LEU A 103 1.87 7.72 -2.47
N GLN A 104 1.96 7.07 -3.63
CA GLN A 104 2.84 7.51 -4.72
C GLN A 104 2.40 8.88 -5.28
N VAL A 105 1.11 9.02 -5.59
CA VAL A 105 0.59 10.13 -6.40
C VAL A 105 0.39 11.40 -5.58
N THR A 106 0.97 12.48 -6.12
CA THR A 106 0.57 13.87 -5.93
C THR A 106 -0.77 14.13 -6.64
N LEU A 107 -1.86 14.45 -5.93
CA LEU A 107 -3.00 15.08 -6.60
C LEU A 107 -2.98 16.59 -6.39
N HIS A 108 -2.38 17.27 -7.37
CA HIS A 108 -2.76 18.63 -7.73
C HIS A 108 -4.13 18.61 -8.41
N LEU A 109 -5.12 19.27 -7.81
CA LEU A 109 -6.15 19.97 -8.58
C LEU A 109 -6.19 21.40 -8.09
N VAL A 110 -5.61 22.32 -8.86
CA VAL A 110 -5.93 23.74 -8.71
C VAL A 110 -6.82 24.11 -9.87
N LYS A 111 -8.07 24.41 -9.54
CA LYS A 111 -8.71 25.69 -9.87
C LYS A 111 -9.96 25.76 -8.99
N ASP A 112 -9.83 26.60 -7.97
CA ASP A 112 -10.86 27.02 -7.02
C ASP A 112 -11.02 26.11 -5.79
N VAL A 113 -10.60 26.65 -4.63
CA VAL A 113 -10.71 26.16 -3.24
C VAL A 113 -9.48 25.43 -2.64
N ALA A 114 -8.43 26.22 -2.41
CA ALA A 114 -7.61 26.38 -1.20
C ALA A 114 -6.86 25.24 -0.47
N ASP A 115 -7.03 23.93 -0.74
CA ASP A 115 -6.42 22.91 0.12
C ASP A 115 -5.92 21.68 -0.67
N VAL A 116 -4.61 21.64 -0.94
CA VAL A 116 -3.92 20.50 -1.57
C VAL A 116 -2.65 20.18 -0.76
N GLU A 117 -2.62 19.02 -0.10
CA GLU A 117 -1.44 18.51 0.62
C GLU A 117 -0.71 17.46 -0.23
N LEU A 118 0.58 17.69 -0.44
CA LEU A 118 1.48 16.84 -1.22
C LEU A 118 1.94 15.66 -0.37
N ILE A 119 1.69 14.43 -0.81
CA ILE A 119 2.01 13.23 -0.01
C ILE A 119 3.48 12.81 -0.16
N SER A 120 3.89 12.24 -1.31
CA SER A 120 5.29 11.78 -1.47
C SER A 120 6.03 12.31 -2.69
N ASN A 121 5.33 12.90 -3.68
CA ASN A 121 5.92 13.40 -4.92
C ASN A 121 6.89 12.40 -5.58
N ASP A 122 6.40 11.18 -5.82
CA ASP A 122 7.16 10.11 -6.49
C ASP A 122 8.39 9.59 -5.73
N VAL A 123 8.62 10.02 -4.48
CA VAL A 123 9.67 9.46 -3.61
C VAL A 123 9.39 8.00 -3.30
N PHE A 124 8.13 7.65 -3.03
CA PHE A 124 7.71 6.26 -2.90
C PHE A 124 7.02 5.79 -4.18
N LYS A 125 7.37 4.58 -4.63
CA LYS A 125 6.84 3.98 -5.85
C LYS A 125 5.86 2.85 -5.51
N SER A 126 4.64 3.01 -5.98
CA SER A 126 3.68 1.93 -6.18
C SER A 126 4.16 1.04 -7.31
N VAL A 127 4.05 -0.27 -7.09
CA VAL A 127 4.63 -1.27 -7.99
C VAL A 127 3.54 -2.18 -8.55
N GLU A 128 3.56 -2.37 -9.87
CA GLU A 128 2.71 -3.37 -10.51
C GLU A 128 3.09 -4.76 -10.01
N HIS A 129 2.10 -5.52 -9.55
CA HIS A 129 2.28 -6.87 -9.07
C HIS A 129 1.16 -7.80 -9.59
N ARG A 130 1.41 -9.10 -9.49
CA ARG A 130 0.49 -10.16 -9.91
C ARG A 130 0.68 -11.40 -9.04
N VAL A 131 -0.25 -12.34 -9.13
CA VAL A 131 -0.07 -13.67 -8.55
C VAL A 131 -0.06 -14.71 -9.66
N VAL A 132 1.04 -15.47 -9.77
CA VAL A 132 1.12 -16.61 -10.70
C VAL A 132 0.52 -17.86 -10.07
N SER A 133 -0.07 -18.70 -10.90
CA SER A 133 -0.57 -20.01 -10.48
C SER A 133 0.60 -20.96 -10.21
N ARG A 134 0.37 -21.96 -9.37
CA ARG A 134 1.35 -23.01 -9.04
C ARG A 134 0.68 -24.38 -9.09
N SER A 135 1.45 -25.42 -9.41
CA SER A 135 0.99 -26.82 -9.37
C SER A 135 1.26 -27.52 -8.04
N VAL A 136 2.06 -26.91 -7.16
CA VAL A 136 2.59 -27.56 -5.95
C VAL A 136 1.62 -27.58 -4.75
N GLY A 137 0.51 -26.86 -4.82
CA GLY A 137 -0.46 -26.79 -3.73
C GLY A 137 -1.30 -25.50 -3.77
N PRO A 138 -2.37 -25.42 -2.96
CA PRO A 138 -3.13 -24.18 -2.84
C PRO A 138 -2.31 -23.11 -2.11
N ARG A 139 -2.37 -21.87 -2.58
CA ARG A 139 -1.79 -20.69 -1.93
C ARG A 139 -2.91 -19.87 -1.29
N ALA A 140 -2.70 -19.43 -0.06
CA ALA A 140 -3.58 -18.49 0.65
C ALA A 140 -2.82 -17.21 1.05
N SER A 141 -3.52 -16.08 0.99
CA SER A 141 -3.01 -14.81 1.51
C SER A 141 -4.15 -13.91 1.98
N ALA A 142 -3.89 -13.04 2.95
CA ALA A 142 -4.79 -11.96 3.31
C ALA A 142 -4.07 -10.62 3.12
N ALA A 143 -4.71 -9.72 2.38
CA ALA A 143 -4.24 -8.37 2.10
C ALA A 143 -5.09 -7.35 2.85
N PHE A 144 -4.42 -6.39 3.49
CA PHE A 144 -5.00 -5.34 4.32
C PHE A 144 -4.69 -4.00 3.67
N PHE A 145 -5.71 -3.37 3.08
CA PHE A 145 -5.58 -2.17 2.28
C PHE A 145 -5.99 -0.94 3.09
N PHE A 146 -5.06 -0.01 3.29
CA PHE A 146 -5.32 1.27 3.93
C PHE A 146 -5.56 2.35 2.88
N GLY A 147 -6.76 2.95 2.87
CA GLY A 147 -7.22 3.85 1.82
C GLY A 147 -8.34 4.79 2.27
N THR A 148 -9.14 5.29 1.33
CA THR A 148 -10.25 6.25 1.59
C THR A 148 -11.65 5.63 1.49
N TYR A 149 -11.78 4.30 1.64
CA TYR A 149 -13.01 3.55 1.31
C TYR A 149 -14.28 3.90 2.10
N HIS A 150 -14.14 4.56 3.25
CA HIS A 150 -15.26 4.88 4.15
C HIS A 150 -15.35 6.37 4.53
N HIS A 151 -14.50 7.22 3.94
CA HIS A 151 -14.56 8.66 4.21
C HIS A 151 -15.55 9.34 3.26
N SER A 152 -16.75 9.62 3.79
CA SER A 152 -17.68 10.62 3.22
C SER A 152 -17.34 12.05 3.67
N ASN A 153 -16.16 12.28 4.25
CA ASN A 153 -15.77 13.58 4.79
C ASN A 153 -14.94 14.37 3.78
N THR A 154 -15.45 15.53 3.44
CA THR A 154 -14.83 16.66 2.74
C THR A 154 -13.69 17.28 3.55
N ARG A 155 -12.75 16.48 4.07
CA ARG A 155 -11.57 17.02 4.75
C ARG A 155 -10.63 17.57 3.68
N THR A 156 -10.58 18.89 3.64
CA THR A 156 -9.64 19.64 2.85
C THR A 156 -8.35 19.81 3.68
N TYR A 157 -7.21 19.44 3.09
CA TYR A 157 -5.91 19.46 3.75
C TYR A 157 -5.22 20.81 3.55
N GLY A 158 -5.23 21.65 4.58
CA GLY A 158 -4.70 23.02 4.56
C GLY A 158 -3.34 23.17 5.23
N THR A 159 -2.51 24.08 4.71
CA THR A 159 -1.10 24.24 5.09
C THR A 159 -0.87 24.95 6.42
N SER A 160 0.00 24.39 7.26
CA SER A 160 0.71 25.11 8.33
C SER A 160 1.85 25.93 7.73
N ALA A 161 1.89 27.23 8.02
CA ALA A 161 2.88 28.18 7.52
C ALA A 161 4.31 27.80 7.95
N ARG A 162 5.25 27.71 6.99
CA ARG A 162 6.69 27.62 7.31
C ARG A 162 7.16 28.96 7.92
N PRO A 163 7.97 28.95 8.99
CA PRO A 163 8.65 30.17 9.44
C PRO A 163 9.71 30.56 8.40
N HIS A 164 9.66 31.82 7.97
CA HIS A 164 10.64 32.43 7.08
C HIS A 164 12.06 32.31 7.66
N VAL A 165 12.94 31.59 6.94
CA VAL A 165 14.38 31.77 7.10
C VAL A 165 14.76 33.00 6.27
N LYS A 166 15.16 34.08 6.95
CA LYS A 166 15.81 35.23 6.30
C LYS A 166 17.23 34.82 5.93
N LEU A 167 17.57 34.94 4.65
CA LEU A 167 18.95 35.17 4.21
C LEU A 167 19.28 36.66 4.39
#